data_AF-A0A5C3L1W9-F1
#
_entry.id   AF-A0A5C3L1W9-F1
#
_cell.length_a   1.000
_cell.length_b   1.000
_cell.length_c   1.000
_cell.angle_alpha   90.00
_cell.angle_beta   90.00
_cell.angle_gamma   90.00
#
_symmetry.space_group_name_H-M   'P 1'
#
loop_
_entity.id
_entity.type
_entity.pdbx_description
1 polymer ?
#
loop_
_entity_poly.entity_id
_entity_poly.type
_entity_poly.pdbx_seq_one_letter_code
_entity_poly.pdbx_strand_id
1 'polypeptide(L)' 'RLAAKSTGGGGKKKLTAFNLFMKTEMARLKEEEPELTHKERFKLATENWKDSSKNPKNAAS' A
#
# COMPACT_ATOMS: atom_id res chain seq x y z
N ARG A 1 26.21 19.01 -0.83
CA ARG A 1 24.97 19.02 -1.63
C ARG A 1 23.81 18.70 -0.69
N LEU A 2 22.96 19.67 -0.37
CA LEU A 2 21.76 19.45 0.45
C LEU A 2 20.69 18.85 -0.46
N ALA A 3 20.30 17.59 -0.22
CA ALA A 3 19.20 16.96 -0.94
C ALA A 3 17.88 17.60 -0.48
N ALA A 4 17.26 18.37 -1.37
CA ALA A 4 15.96 18.98 -1.14
C ALA A 4 14.91 17.87 -0.92
N LYS A 5 14.37 17.83 0.30
CA LYS A 5 13.26 16.99 0.70
C LYS A 5 12.02 17.44 -0.07
N SER A 6 11.52 16.58 -0.96
CA SER A 6 10.35 16.87 -1.78
C SER A 6 9.14 17.20 -0.91
N THR A 7 8.73 18.45 -0.97
CA THR A 7 7.49 18.97 -0.41
C THR A 7 6.31 18.35 -1.17
N GLY A 8 5.71 17.31 -0.60
CA GLY A 8 4.43 16.75 -1.05
C GLY A 8 3.25 17.66 -0.73
N GLY A 9 3.28 18.90 -1.25
CA GLY A 9 2.18 19.86 -1.21
C GLY A 9 1.37 19.77 -2.50
N GLY A 10 0.40 18.87 -2.54
CA GLY A 10 -0.59 18.80 -3.62
C GLY A 10 -1.87 18.27 -3.00
N GLY A 11 -2.96 19.04 -3.12
CA GLY A 11 -4.22 18.89 -2.37
C GLY A 11 -4.63 17.45 -2.06
N LYS A 12 -5.18 17.22 -0.86
CA LYS A 12 -5.60 15.92 -0.32
C LYS A 12 -6.58 15.22 -1.28
N LYS A 13 -6.07 14.58 -2.34
CA LYS A 13 -6.86 13.70 -3.20
C LYS A 13 -7.35 12.58 -2.31
N LYS A 14 -8.67 12.32 -2.33
CA LYS A 14 -9.24 11.16 -1.64
C LYS A 14 -8.47 9.92 -2.09
N LEU A 15 -7.88 9.21 -1.14
CA LEU A 15 -7.19 7.97 -1.45
C LEU A 15 -8.22 6.97 -1.99
N THR A 16 -7.87 6.26 -3.06
CA THR A 16 -8.66 5.13 -3.54
C THR A 16 -8.65 4.01 -2.49
N ALA A 17 -9.64 3.12 -2.52
CA ALA A 17 -9.69 1.95 -1.63
C ALA A 17 -8.41 1.10 -1.71
N PHE A 18 -7.89 0.92 -2.93
CA PHE A 18 -6.59 0.27 -3.16
C PHE A 18 -5.45 0.99 -2.42
N ASN A 19 -5.31 2.31 -2.60
CA ASN A 19 -4.22 3.06 -1.96
C ASN A 19 -4.34 3.06 -0.42
N LEU A 20 -5.56 3.03 0.12
CA LEU A 20 -5.78 2.90 1.56
C LEU A 20 -5.36 1.51 2.06
N PHE A 21 -5.78 0.46 1.36
CA PHE A 21 -5.40 -0.91 1.65
C PHE A 21 -3.89 -1.11 1.57
N MET A 22 -3.25 -0.63 0.51
CA MET A 22 -1.80 -0.77 0.33
C MET A 22 -1.02 -0.11 1.47
N LYS A 23 -1.48 1.02 2.00
CA LYS A 23 -0.84 1.65 3.17
C LYS A 23 -0.94 0.79 4.43
N THR A 24 -2.13 0.26 4.72
CA THR A 24 -2.34 -0.58 5.90
C THR A 24 -1.60 -1.90 5.78
N GLU A 25 -1.63 -2.52 4.60
CA GLU A 25 -1.01 -3.82 4.34
C GLU A 25 0.52 -3.73 4.35
N MET A 26 1.08 -2.67 3.76
CA MET A 26 2.53 -2.43 3.83
C MET A 26 3.03 -2.15 5.25
N ALA A 27 2.22 -1.51 6.09
CA ALA A 27 2.58 -1.29 7.50
C ALA A 27 2.60 -2.64 8.25
N ARG A 28 1.55 -3.45 8.08
CA ARG A 28 1.46 -4.81 8.63
C ARG A 28 2.63 -5.69 8.20
N LEU A 29 2.91 -5.76 6.90
CA LEU A 29 4.01 -6.56 6.35
C LEU A 29 5.39 -6.07 6.79
N LYS A 30 5.56 -4.77 7.09
CA LYS A 30 6.83 -4.27 7.61
C LYS A 30 7.10 -4.78 9.03
N GLU A 31 6.05 -4.98 9.82
CA GLU A 31 6.14 -5.49 11.19
C GLU A 31 6.25 -7.02 11.23
N GLU A 32 5.46 -7.72 10.40
CA GLU A 32 5.44 -9.19 10.36
C GLU A 32 6.58 -9.78 9.52
N GLU A 33 6.91 -9.15 8.40
CA GLU A 33 7.91 -9.61 7.42
C GLU A 33 9.02 -8.54 7.25
N PRO A 34 9.76 -8.19 8.32
CA PRO A 34 10.75 -7.12 8.26
C PRO A 34 11.92 -7.45 7.34
N GLU A 35 12.25 -8.74 7.17
CA GLU A 35 13.35 -9.25 6.35
C GLU A 35 13.09 -9.06 4.84
N LEU A 36 11.82 -9.07 4.43
CA LEU A 36 11.47 -8.85 3.04
C LEU A 36 11.87 -7.44 2.59
N THR A 37 12.30 -7.32 1.34
CA THR A 37 12.53 -6.01 0.75
C THR A 37 11.21 -5.27 0.55
N HIS A 38 11.26 -3.94 0.42
CA HIS A 38 10.06 -3.15 0.11
C HIS A 38 9.34 -3.67 -1.15
N LYS A 39 10.10 -4.10 -2.16
CA LYS A 39 9.55 -4.65 -3.42
C LYS A 39 8.78 -5.94 -3.20
N GLU A 40 9.31 -6.84 -2.37
CA GLU A 40 8.67 -8.11 -2.04
C GLU A 40 7.40 -7.89 -1.24
N ARG A 41 7.44 -7.04 -0.20
CA ARG A 41 6.23 -6.66 0.56
C ARG A 41 5.19 -6.00 -0.32
N PHE A 42 5.59 -5.15 -1.27
CA PHE A 42 4.65 -4.52 -2.19
C PHE A 42 3.99 -5.56 -3.09
N LYS A 43 4.77 -6.50 -3.64
CA LYS A 43 4.22 -7.61 -4.45
C LYS A 43 3.20 -8.43 -3.64
N LEU A 44 3.57 -8.84 -2.43
CA LEU A 44 2.69 -9.59 -1.53
C LEU A 44 1.42 -8.79 -1.19
N ALA A 45 1.54 -7.49 -0.89
CA ALA A 45 0.39 -6.63 -0.66
C ALA A 45 -0.53 -6.54 -1.90
N THR A 46 0.01 -6.46 -3.12
CA THR A 46 -0.82 -6.47 -4.33
C THR A 46 -1.52 -7.81 -4.58
N GLU A 47 -0.92 -8.93 -4.16
CA GLU A 47 -1.53 -10.25 -4.19
C GLU A 47 -2.67 -10.32 -3.16
N ASN A 48 -2.40 -9.93 -1.90
CA ASN A 48 -3.41 -9.86 -0.83
C ASN A 48 -4.58 -8.91 -1.16
N TRP A 49 -4.37 -7.86 -1.97
CA TRP A 49 -5.45 -6.99 -2.43
C TRP A 49 -6.47 -7.72 -3.31
N LYS A 50 -6.03 -8.70 -4.12
CA LYS A 50 -6.95 -9.49 -4.95
C LYS A 50 -7.95 -10.23 -4.08
N ASP A 51 -7.49 -10.77 -2.96
CA ASP A 51 -8.28 -11.56 -2.00
C ASP A 51 -8.98 -10.72 -0.92
N SER A 52 -8.70 -9.41 -0.88
CA SER A 52 -9.27 -8.52 0.13
C SER A 52 -10.76 -8.28 -0.10
N SER A 53 -11.57 -8.43 0.94
CA SER A 53 -13.00 -8.05 0.97
C SER A 53 -13.25 -6.55 0.68
N LYS A 54 -12.21 -5.71 0.80
CA LYS A 54 -12.26 -4.28 0.45
C LYS A 54 -12.08 -4.02 -1.05
N ASN A 55 -11.76 -5.05 -1.84
CA ASN A 55 -11.67 -4.97 -3.29
C ASN A 55 -13.07 -5.19 -3.90
N PRO A 56 -13.69 -4.16 -4.52
CA PRO A 56 -15.04 -4.29 -5.07
C PRO A 56 -15.14 -5.30 -6.24
N LYS A 57 -14.02 -5.79 -6.79
CA LYS A 57 -14.02 -6.91 -7.75
C LYS A 57 -14.16 -8.30 -7.12
N ASN A 58 -13.86 -8.45 -5.83
CA ASN A 58 -14.02 -9.72 -5.09
C ASN A 58 -15.25 -9.71 -4.16
N ALA A 59 -15.95 -8.56 -4.07
CA ALA A 59 -17.27 -8.46 -3.44
C ALA A 59 -18.42 -8.90 -4.37
N ALA A 60 -18.09 -9.37 -5.59
CA ALA A 60 -19.04 -9.90 -6.56
C ALA A 60 -18.60 -11.31 -6.96
N SER A 61 -18.76 -12.26 -6.04
CA SER A 61 -18.99 -13.68 -6.34
C SER A 61 -20.04 -14.19 -5.36
#